data_AF-F0WZ38-F1
#
_entry.id   AF-F0WZ38-F1
#
_cell.length_a   1.000
_cell.length_b   1.000
_cell.length_c   1.000
_cell.angle_alpha   90.00
_cell.angle_beta   90.00
_cell.angle_gamma   90.00
#
_symmetry.space_group_name_H-M   'P 1'
#
loop_
_entity.id
_entity.type
_entity.pdbx_description
1 polymer ?
#
loop_
_entity_poly.entity_id
_entity_poly.type
_entity_poly.pdbx_seq_one_letter_code
_entity_poly.pdbx_strand_id
1 'polypeptide(L)'
;MKRARPSKHASKGSARMAATSMNQKQQSHAKRQEDRKRLRICQLERTYEKLEYALKHTPRHKRLPEQKRPRGPKLPHEWKLKGAARSAALLVRIEAGELNEHGEELPKPEEVYDLLTMMHEKGCFATNDETKQLLVVLRDLAGACCDARLTKRAIQYYQQYLELDPQDTLEISEDYVCALIDEGRGEEASQVLKAKLDRVDTSAILAYCQVLLEYISWEVLEESDSSEELVREAFHNAFKLNPFIAVFLAAHETFLEVVEYVDEITRPMKSGSIDECFVYASKNIGVWIDTVGACAWIGKELSKLPTPIATKKDASDEMYLGMYHSAVEMHKEQAELSNDDSPKD
;
A
#
# COMPACT_ATOMS: atom_id res chain seq x y z
N MET A 1 -25.52 65.46 -14.82
CA MET A 1 -24.82 64.31 -14.20
C MET A 1 -24.20 63.45 -15.30
N LYS A 2 -22.86 63.44 -15.42
CA LYS A 2 -22.13 62.60 -16.38
C LYS A 2 -22.03 61.18 -15.80
N ARG A 3 -22.67 60.19 -16.44
CA ARG A 3 -22.50 58.76 -16.10
C ARG A 3 -21.13 58.30 -16.57
N ALA A 4 -20.27 57.91 -15.63
CA ALA A 4 -18.98 57.28 -15.91
C ALA A 4 -19.20 55.94 -16.62
N ARG A 5 -18.52 55.71 -17.75
CA ARG A 5 -18.49 54.42 -18.42
C ARG A 5 -17.69 53.42 -17.57
N PRO A 6 -18.18 52.19 -17.36
CA PRO A 6 -17.40 51.16 -16.67
C PRO A 6 -16.20 50.75 -17.53
N SER A 7 -15.02 50.77 -16.93
CA SER A 7 -13.76 50.34 -17.53
C SER A 7 -13.84 48.86 -17.91
N LYS A 8 -13.75 48.58 -19.22
CA LYS A 8 -13.64 47.21 -19.79
C LYS A 8 -12.31 46.50 -19.45
N HIS A 9 -11.42 47.13 -18.68
CA HIS A 9 -10.11 46.57 -18.33
C HIS A 9 -10.04 45.99 -16.90
N ALA A 10 -11.04 46.21 -16.06
CA ALA A 10 -11.04 45.70 -14.67
C ALA A 10 -11.30 44.18 -14.56
N SER A 11 -12.01 43.57 -15.53
CA SER A 11 -12.39 42.14 -15.44
C SER A 11 -11.25 41.17 -15.77
N LYS A 12 -10.35 41.52 -16.69
CA LYS A 12 -9.21 40.66 -17.07
C LYS A 12 -8.17 40.54 -15.95
N GLY A 13 -7.95 41.60 -15.17
CA GLY A 13 -7.05 41.58 -14.01
C GLY A 13 -7.62 40.76 -12.84
N SER A 14 -8.92 40.89 -12.58
CA SER A 14 -9.61 40.11 -11.54
C SER A 14 -9.64 38.61 -11.84
N ALA A 15 -9.94 38.23 -13.09
CA ALA A 15 -9.91 36.83 -13.53
C ALA A 15 -8.49 36.22 -13.43
N ARG A 16 -7.45 36.99 -13.80
CA ARG A 16 -6.06 36.55 -13.70
C ARG A 16 -5.61 36.37 -12.24
N MET A 17 -6.02 37.27 -11.33
CA MET A 17 -5.74 37.15 -9.90
C MET A 17 -6.50 35.97 -9.25
N ALA A 18 -7.75 35.73 -9.65
CA ALA A 18 -8.52 34.57 -9.20
C ALA A 18 -7.90 33.24 -9.67
N ALA A 19 -7.49 33.14 -10.93
CA ALA A 19 -6.78 31.98 -11.47
C ALA A 19 -5.44 31.73 -10.76
N THR A 20 -4.68 32.79 -10.47
CA THR A 20 -3.40 32.70 -9.74
C THR A 20 -3.62 32.23 -8.29
N SER A 21 -4.68 32.72 -7.63
CA SER A 21 -5.05 32.30 -6.28
C SER A 21 -5.54 30.85 -6.22
N MET A 22 -6.34 30.40 -7.19
CA MET A 22 -6.77 29.01 -7.30
C MET A 22 -5.58 28.07 -7.55
N ASN A 23 -4.66 28.44 -8.44
CA ASN A 23 -3.46 27.65 -8.71
C ASN A 23 -2.55 27.57 -7.46
N GLN A 24 -2.36 28.67 -6.73
CA GLN A 24 -1.63 28.65 -5.45
C GLN A 24 -2.30 27.75 -4.40
N LYS A 25 -3.64 27.74 -4.32
CA LYS A 25 -4.37 26.84 -3.41
C LYS A 25 -4.22 25.38 -3.81
N GLN A 26 -4.30 25.05 -5.11
CA GLN A 26 -4.09 23.70 -5.63
C GLN A 26 -2.66 23.21 -5.37
N GLN A 27 -1.65 24.04 -5.66
CA GLN A 27 -0.25 23.75 -5.35
C GLN A 27 -0.02 23.56 -3.84
N SER A 28 -0.66 24.38 -3.00
CA SER A 28 -0.60 24.21 -1.55
C SER A 28 -1.26 22.92 -1.09
N HIS A 29 -2.37 22.50 -1.70
CA HIS A 29 -3.05 21.25 -1.38
C HIS A 29 -2.22 20.03 -1.78
N ALA A 30 -1.70 20.00 -3.02
CA ALA A 30 -0.83 18.93 -3.51
C ALA A 30 0.42 18.78 -2.64
N LYS A 31 1.08 19.90 -2.31
CA LYS A 31 2.23 19.89 -1.39
C LYS A 31 1.87 19.35 -0.01
N ARG A 32 0.72 19.73 0.55
CA ARG A 32 0.24 19.19 1.83
C ARG A 32 -0.01 17.68 1.77
N GLN A 33 -0.55 17.17 0.65
CA GLN A 33 -0.73 15.73 0.46
C GLN A 33 0.61 15.00 0.39
N GLU A 34 1.58 15.54 -0.36
CA GLU A 34 2.93 14.97 -0.44
C GLU A 34 3.65 14.97 0.93
N ASP A 35 3.57 16.09 1.66
CA ASP A 35 4.13 16.20 3.02
C ASP A 35 3.48 15.19 3.98
N ARG A 36 2.16 14.93 3.85
CA ARG A 36 1.46 13.89 4.63
C ARG A 36 1.96 12.49 4.31
N LYS A 37 2.16 12.16 3.03
CA LYS A 37 2.71 10.87 2.59
C LYS A 37 4.12 10.66 3.17
N ARG A 38 4.98 11.67 3.06
CA ARG A 38 6.34 11.65 3.64
C ARG A 38 6.32 11.49 5.15
N LEU A 39 5.47 12.24 5.86
CA LEU A 39 5.33 12.13 7.31
C LEU A 39 4.86 10.72 7.72
N ARG A 40 3.92 10.13 6.98
CA ARG A 40 3.42 8.77 7.23
C ARG A 40 4.54 7.73 7.12
N ILE A 41 5.37 7.82 6.08
CA ILE A 41 6.54 6.96 5.90
C ILE A 41 7.49 7.11 7.11
N CYS A 42 7.87 8.34 7.48
CA CYS A 42 8.75 8.56 8.63
C CYS A 42 8.18 8.05 9.96
N GLN A 43 6.86 8.12 10.15
CA GLN A 43 6.20 7.56 11.34
C GLN A 43 6.28 6.04 11.37
N LEU A 44 6.06 5.40 10.23
CA LEU A 44 6.13 3.95 10.09
C LEU A 44 7.56 3.44 10.26
N GLU A 45 8.57 4.10 9.67
CA GLU A 45 9.99 3.79 9.88
C GLU A 45 10.39 3.83 11.36
N ARG A 46 10.03 4.90 12.07
CA ARG A 46 10.30 5.01 13.51
C ARG A 46 9.58 3.92 14.32
N THR A 47 8.42 3.46 13.83
CA THR A 47 7.68 2.38 14.48
C THR A 47 8.36 1.05 14.21
N TYR A 48 8.80 0.82 12.97
CA TYR A 48 9.60 -0.34 12.57
C TYR A 48 10.87 -0.44 13.40
N GLU A 49 11.70 0.60 13.46
CA GLU A 49 12.95 0.63 14.21
C GLU A 49 12.73 0.33 15.71
N LYS A 50 11.66 0.89 16.30
CA LYS A 50 11.31 0.64 17.70
C LYS A 50 10.89 -0.79 17.94
N LEU A 51 10.08 -1.37 17.06
CA LEU A 51 9.63 -2.76 17.17
C LEU A 51 10.80 -3.72 16.95
N GLU A 52 11.60 -3.49 15.93
CA GLU A 52 12.80 -4.29 15.65
C GLU A 52 13.76 -4.28 16.85
N TYR A 53 14.02 -3.10 17.43
CA TYR A 53 14.81 -2.97 18.64
C TYR A 53 14.17 -3.71 19.83
N ALA A 54 12.86 -3.53 20.05
CA ALA A 54 12.15 -4.19 21.15
C ALA A 54 12.20 -5.73 21.03
N LEU A 55 12.07 -6.28 19.83
CA LEU A 55 12.13 -7.72 19.57
C LEU A 55 13.55 -8.27 19.81
N LYS A 56 14.59 -7.56 19.37
CA LYS A 56 15.99 -7.95 19.64
C LYS A 56 16.38 -7.87 21.12
N HIS A 57 15.70 -6.99 21.87
CA HIS A 57 15.95 -6.76 23.30
C HIS A 57 14.75 -7.17 24.16
N THR A 58 14.13 -8.31 23.85
CA THR A 58 12.94 -8.77 24.56
C THR A 58 13.31 -9.19 25.99
N PRO A 59 12.69 -8.64 27.04
CA PRO A 59 13.01 -8.99 28.41
C PRO A 59 12.56 -10.42 28.72
N ARG A 60 13.46 -11.22 29.29
CA ARG A 60 13.20 -12.63 29.65
C ARG A 60 12.14 -12.78 30.73
N HIS A 61 12.00 -11.76 31.58
CA HIS A 61 10.99 -11.68 32.62
C HIS A 61 10.13 -10.44 32.39
N LYS A 62 8.85 -10.64 32.05
CA LYS A 62 7.88 -9.54 31.96
C LYS A 62 7.77 -8.88 33.34
N ARG A 63 8.25 -7.64 33.47
CA ARG A 63 8.07 -6.85 34.69
C ARG A 63 6.56 -6.63 34.87
N LEU A 64 6.04 -7.07 36.02
CA LEU A 64 4.67 -6.71 36.40
C LEU A 64 4.58 -5.18 36.46
N PRO A 65 3.50 -4.57 35.93
CA PRO A 65 3.36 -3.12 35.96
C PRO A 65 3.45 -2.66 37.41
N GLU A 66 4.43 -1.80 37.70
CA GLU A 66 4.59 -1.24 39.03
C GLU A 66 3.28 -0.55 39.42
N GLN A 67 2.70 -0.96 40.54
CA GLN A 67 1.54 -0.27 41.09
C GLN A 67 1.97 1.16 41.37
N LYS A 68 1.37 2.12 40.63
CA LYS A 68 1.60 3.55 40.83
C LYS A 68 1.31 3.85 42.29
N ARG A 69 2.37 4.17 43.06
CA ARG A 69 2.22 4.47 44.49
C ARG A 69 1.23 5.62 44.66
N PRO A 70 0.34 5.56 45.65
CA PRO A 70 -0.63 6.61 45.90
C PRO A 70 0.08 7.96 46.06
N ARG A 71 -0.46 9.00 45.42
CA ARG A 71 0.07 10.36 45.51
C ARG A 71 -0.19 10.89 46.92
N GLY A 72 0.84 10.95 47.76
CA GLY A 72 0.77 11.48 49.12
C GLY A 72 2.17 11.77 49.71
N PRO A 73 2.25 12.47 50.85
CA PRO A 73 3.51 12.68 51.56
C PRO A 73 4.11 11.33 51.94
N LYS A 74 5.39 11.13 51.62
CA LYS A 74 6.13 9.94 52.04
C LYS A 74 6.20 9.88 53.56
N LEU A 75 6.03 8.69 54.12
CA LEU A 75 6.14 8.51 55.57
C LEU A 75 7.59 8.80 56.01
N PRO A 76 7.83 9.26 57.26
CA PRO A 76 9.18 9.64 57.72
C PRO A 76 10.26 8.56 57.55
N HIS A 77 9.88 7.27 57.59
CA HIS A 77 10.80 6.14 57.36
C HIS A 77 11.14 5.91 55.87
N GLU A 78 10.39 6.52 54.96
CA GLU A 78 10.63 6.49 53.51
C GLU A 78 11.42 7.71 53.03
N TRP A 79 11.80 8.60 53.95
CA TRP A 79 12.59 9.78 53.62
C TRP A 79 14.02 9.35 53.28
N LYS A 80 14.43 9.67 52.05
CA LYS A 80 15.83 9.48 51.63
C LYS A 80 16.69 10.53 52.33
N LEU A 81 17.46 10.09 53.32
CA LEU A 81 18.41 10.94 54.03
C LEU A 81 19.51 11.43 53.06
N LYS A 82 19.80 12.73 53.09
CA LYS A 82 20.78 13.39 52.21
C LYS A 82 21.90 14.03 53.03
N GLY A 83 23.09 14.15 52.43
CA GLY A 83 24.25 14.82 53.05
C GLY A 83 24.71 14.14 54.34
N ALA A 84 25.04 14.95 55.36
CA ALA A 84 25.57 14.49 56.65
C ALA A 84 24.61 13.62 57.48
N ALA A 85 23.32 13.58 57.11
CA ALA A 85 22.33 12.72 57.77
C ALA A 85 22.34 11.26 57.24
N ARG A 86 23.19 10.93 56.26
CA ARG A 86 23.33 9.56 55.75
C ARG A 86 24.10 8.68 56.74
N SER A 87 23.63 7.45 56.93
CA SER A 87 24.37 6.45 57.72
C SER A 87 25.69 6.10 57.05
N ALA A 88 26.76 5.91 57.84
CA ALA A 88 28.07 5.52 57.34
C ALA A 88 28.04 4.27 56.44
N ALA A 89 27.22 3.26 56.80
CA ALA A 89 27.03 2.05 56.00
C ALA A 89 26.49 2.32 54.58
N LEU A 90 25.68 3.37 54.41
CA LEU A 90 25.11 3.75 53.12
C LEU A 90 26.14 4.49 52.27
N LEU A 91 27.02 5.30 52.88
CA LEU A 91 28.14 5.94 52.18
C LEU A 91 29.15 4.90 51.67
N VAL A 92 29.48 3.90 52.49
CA VAL A 92 30.38 2.80 52.09
C VAL A 92 29.83 2.02 50.89
N ARG A 93 28.53 1.75 50.84
CA ARG A 93 27.89 1.07 49.70
C ARG A 93 27.81 1.93 48.44
N ILE A 94 27.69 3.26 48.57
CA ILE A 94 27.78 4.20 47.44
C ILE A 94 29.23 4.25 46.91
N GLU A 95 30.22 4.36 47.80
CA GLU A 95 31.64 4.36 47.42
C GLU A 95 32.08 3.03 46.80
N ALA A 96 31.51 1.91 47.24
CA ALA A 96 31.70 0.59 46.65
C ALA A 96 31.00 0.42 45.29
N GLY A 97 30.19 1.39 44.84
CA GLY A 97 29.48 1.36 43.56
C GLY A 97 28.25 0.45 43.53
N GLU A 98 27.79 -0.05 44.67
CA GLU A 98 26.59 -0.91 44.76
C GLU A 98 25.28 -0.10 44.69
N LEU A 99 25.33 1.15 45.15
CA LEU A 99 24.19 2.08 45.19
C LEU A 99 24.51 3.33 44.37
N ASN A 100 23.50 3.92 43.73
CA ASN A 100 23.63 5.22 43.08
C ASN A 100 23.87 6.36 44.10
N GLU A 101 24.16 7.58 43.64
CA GLU A 101 24.38 8.76 44.49
C GLU A 101 23.20 9.08 45.44
N HIS A 102 22.03 8.49 45.20
CA HIS A 102 20.82 8.62 46.01
C HIS A 102 20.58 7.46 46.98
N GLY A 103 21.45 6.44 47.01
CA GLY A 103 21.34 5.27 47.88
C GLY A 103 20.38 4.19 47.37
N GLU A 104 20.05 4.20 46.07
CA GLU A 104 19.21 3.17 45.44
C GLU A 104 20.08 2.12 44.76
N GLU A 105 19.65 0.86 44.82
CA GLU A 105 20.31 -0.24 44.11
C GLU A 105 20.31 0.05 42.61
N LEU A 106 21.49 -0.09 41.99
CA LEU A 106 21.58 -0.02 40.54
C LEU A 106 20.71 -1.13 39.95
N PRO A 107 19.80 -0.82 39.01
CA PRO A 107 18.97 -1.83 38.40
C PRO A 107 19.88 -2.85 37.73
N LYS A 108 19.75 -4.13 38.11
CA LYS A 108 20.47 -5.22 37.44
C LYS A 108 20.16 -5.16 35.94
N PRO A 109 21.15 -5.41 35.07
CA PRO A 109 20.90 -5.52 33.64
C PRO A 109 19.78 -6.53 33.44
N GLU A 110 18.72 -6.13 32.76
CA GLU A 110 17.66 -7.08 32.43
C GLU A 110 18.24 -8.14 31.51
N GLU A 111 18.05 -9.41 31.85
CA GLU A 111 18.33 -10.48 30.92
C GLU A 111 17.38 -10.32 29.73
N VAL A 112 17.96 -10.03 28.57
CA VAL A 112 17.24 -9.91 27.30
C VAL A 112 17.57 -11.10 26.41
N TYR A 113 16.65 -11.44 25.51
CA TYR A 113 16.87 -12.40 24.45
C TYR A 113 16.36 -11.84 23.12
N ASP A 114 16.93 -12.34 22.03
CA ASP A 114 16.56 -11.93 20.68
C ASP A 114 15.36 -12.76 20.20
N LEU A 115 14.16 -12.20 20.37
CA LEU A 115 12.92 -12.82 19.90
C LEU A 115 12.85 -12.80 18.36
N LEU A 116 13.42 -11.79 17.71
CA LEU A 116 13.38 -11.65 16.25
C LEU A 116 14.10 -12.81 15.58
N THR A 117 15.37 -13.04 15.95
CA THR A 117 16.18 -14.13 15.39
C THR A 117 15.58 -15.49 15.76
N MET A 118 15.15 -15.66 17.01
CA MET A 118 14.55 -16.93 17.45
C MET A 118 13.29 -17.30 16.66
N MET A 119 12.42 -16.34 16.36
CA MET A 119 11.18 -16.60 15.63
C MET A 119 11.43 -16.80 14.12
N HIS A 120 12.42 -16.11 13.57
CA HIS A 120 12.86 -16.27 12.18
C HIS A 120 13.43 -17.67 11.94
N GLU A 121 14.37 -18.11 12.78
CA GLU A 121 14.98 -19.45 12.70
C GLU A 121 13.97 -20.59 12.86
N LYS A 122 12.92 -20.37 13.66
CA LYS A 122 11.83 -21.34 13.85
C LYS A 122 10.80 -21.34 12.73
N GLY A 123 10.88 -20.41 11.78
CA GLY A 123 9.93 -20.28 10.68
C GLY A 123 8.50 -19.97 11.12
N CYS A 124 8.30 -19.38 12.30
CA CYS A 124 6.98 -19.11 12.86
C CYS A 124 6.74 -17.63 13.16
N PHE A 125 7.38 -16.75 12.39
CA PHE A 125 7.35 -15.30 12.58
C PHE A 125 5.94 -14.70 12.60
N ALA A 126 5.01 -15.24 11.82
CA ALA A 126 3.62 -14.75 11.77
C ALA A 126 2.72 -15.25 12.92
N THR A 127 3.17 -16.20 13.75
CA THR A 127 2.32 -16.80 14.81
C THR A 127 2.38 -16.06 16.14
N ASN A 128 3.47 -15.34 16.42
CA ASN A 128 3.63 -14.54 17.63
C ASN A 128 3.11 -13.11 17.37
N ASP A 129 2.30 -12.59 18.28
CA ASP A 129 1.65 -11.28 18.12
C ASP A 129 2.65 -10.12 17.98
N GLU A 130 3.77 -10.15 18.70
CA GLU A 130 4.78 -9.10 18.68
C GLU A 130 5.56 -9.07 17.35
N THR A 131 5.94 -10.25 16.82
CA THR A 131 6.61 -10.36 15.51
C THR A 131 5.64 -10.15 14.35
N LYS A 132 4.39 -10.59 14.47
CA LYS A 132 3.32 -10.30 13.51
C LYS A 132 3.07 -8.79 13.40
N GLN A 133 3.18 -8.04 14.49
CA GLN A 133 3.06 -6.59 14.44
C GLN A 133 4.16 -5.94 13.61
N LEU A 134 5.39 -6.48 13.62
CA LEU A 134 6.46 -6.03 12.73
C LEU A 134 6.11 -6.28 11.25
N LEU A 135 5.55 -7.46 10.92
CA LEU A 135 5.08 -7.79 9.57
C LEU A 135 4.00 -6.81 9.08
N VAL A 136 3.03 -6.46 9.94
CA VAL A 136 2.00 -5.45 9.63
C VAL A 136 2.64 -4.09 9.33
N VAL A 137 3.60 -3.66 10.14
CA VAL A 137 4.30 -2.38 9.91
C VAL A 137 5.12 -2.41 8.62
N LEU A 138 5.79 -3.51 8.30
CA LEU A 138 6.53 -3.67 7.03
C LEU A 138 5.60 -3.55 5.82
N ARG A 139 4.45 -4.25 5.84
CA ARG A 139 3.44 -4.14 4.78
C ARG A 139 2.92 -2.71 4.64
N ASP A 140 2.53 -2.09 5.75
CA ASP A 140 1.98 -0.73 5.72
C ASP A 140 3.02 0.30 5.27
N LEU A 141 4.30 0.07 5.60
CA LEU A 141 5.43 0.90 5.17
C LEU A 141 5.70 0.74 3.67
N ALA A 142 5.65 -0.49 3.15
CA ALA A 142 5.76 -0.76 1.72
C ALA A 142 4.62 -0.09 0.94
N GLY A 143 3.38 -0.24 1.38
CA GLY A 143 2.21 0.42 0.78
C GLY A 143 2.33 1.94 0.80
N ALA A 144 2.75 2.53 1.93
CA ALA A 144 2.98 3.98 2.02
C ALA A 144 4.10 4.46 1.07
N CYS A 145 5.12 3.63 0.81
CA CYS A 145 6.15 3.92 -0.18
C CYS A 145 5.60 3.86 -1.61
N CYS A 146 4.75 2.89 -1.95
CA CYS A 146 4.03 2.84 -3.23
C CYS A 146 3.18 4.11 -3.44
N ASP A 147 2.38 4.50 -2.45
CA ASP A 147 1.54 5.71 -2.53
C ASP A 147 2.37 7.00 -2.74
N ALA A 148 3.60 7.01 -2.25
CA ALA A 148 4.54 8.12 -2.39
C ALA A 148 5.40 8.04 -3.67
N ARG A 149 5.16 7.06 -4.57
CA ARG A 149 5.95 6.79 -5.77
C ARG A 149 7.43 6.51 -5.48
N LEU A 150 7.69 5.85 -4.35
CA LEU A 150 9.00 5.37 -3.93
C LEU A 150 9.07 3.84 -4.13
N THR A 151 8.75 3.36 -5.34
CA THR A 151 8.51 1.93 -5.63
C THR A 151 9.73 1.06 -5.33
N LYS A 152 10.96 1.49 -5.69
CA LYS A 152 12.21 0.80 -5.28
C LYS A 152 12.31 0.54 -3.78
N ARG A 153 11.86 1.48 -2.97
CA ARG A 153 11.91 1.37 -1.52
C ARG A 153 10.80 0.47 -0.99
N ALA A 154 9.62 0.53 -1.60
CA ALA A 154 8.53 -0.40 -1.31
C ALA A 154 8.95 -1.85 -1.55
N ILE A 155 9.61 -2.12 -2.69
CA ILE A 155 10.16 -3.44 -3.02
C ILE A 155 11.11 -3.95 -1.94
N GLN A 156 12.01 -3.11 -1.42
CA GLN A 156 12.92 -3.51 -0.33
C GLN A 156 12.15 -3.96 0.92
N TYR A 157 11.08 -3.27 1.28
CA TYR A 157 10.25 -3.65 2.43
C TYR A 157 9.42 -4.91 2.17
N TYR A 158 8.93 -5.12 0.95
CA TYR A 158 8.28 -6.38 0.58
C TYR A 158 9.25 -7.57 0.61
N GLN A 159 10.48 -7.38 0.14
CA GLN A 159 11.54 -8.40 0.24
C GLN A 159 11.86 -8.73 1.70
N GLN A 160 12.07 -7.72 2.55
CA GLN A 160 12.27 -7.92 3.99
C GLN A 160 11.09 -8.65 4.66
N TYR A 161 9.86 -8.34 4.25
CA TYR A 161 8.69 -9.07 4.72
C TYR A 161 8.78 -10.56 4.34
N LEU A 162 9.03 -10.87 3.06
CA LEU A 162 9.06 -12.25 2.57
C LEU A 162 10.25 -13.05 3.10
N GLU A 163 11.35 -12.39 3.46
CA GLU A 163 12.47 -13.01 4.18
C GLU A 163 12.06 -13.47 5.59
N LEU A 164 11.20 -12.70 6.27
CA LEU A 164 10.70 -13.01 7.61
C LEU A 164 9.51 -13.97 7.60
N ASP A 165 8.64 -13.85 6.62
CA ASP A 165 7.43 -14.66 6.43
C ASP A 165 7.28 -15.16 4.98
N PRO A 166 8.04 -16.20 4.58
CA PRO A 166 7.96 -16.75 3.22
C PRO A 166 6.58 -17.32 2.86
N GLN A 167 5.76 -17.66 3.85
CA GLN A 167 4.40 -18.15 3.64
C GLN A 167 3.46 -17.04 3.16
N ASP A 168 3.86 -15.78 3.30
CA ASP A 168 3.06 -14.63 2.91
C ASP A 168 1.69 -14.58 3.60
N THR A 169 1.71 -14.68 4.93
CA THR A 169 0.53 -14.79 5.79
C THR A 169 -0.38 -13.57 5.72
N LEU A 170 0.16 -12.39 5.39
CA LEU A 170 -0.61 -11.16 5.20
C LEU A 170 -0.84 -10.81 3.72
N GLU A 171 -0.56 -11.76 2.82
CA GLU A 171 -0.91 -11.73 1.41
C GLU A 171 -0.30 -10.56 0.60
N ILE A 172 0.90 -10.12 0.96
CA ILE A 172 1.59 -8.98 0.35
C ILE A 172 2.08 -9.24 -1.09
N SER A 173 2.08 -10.49 -1.55
CA SER A 173 2.59 -10.84 -2.89
C SER A 173 1.88 -10.08 -4.01
N GLU A 174 0.59 -9.75 -3.84
CA GLU A 174 -0.18 -8.97 -4.82
C GLU A 174 0.43 -7.58 -5.05
N ASP A 175 0.56 -6.78 -3.98
CA ASP A 175 1.15 -5.46 -4.08
C ASP A 175 2.65 -5.53 -4.44
N TYR A 176 3.37 -6.58 -4.02
CA TYR A 176 4.78 -6.77 -4.35
C TYR A 176 5.01 -7.03 -5.84
N VAL A 177 4.25 -7.94 -6.44
CA VAL A 177 4.34 -8.24 -7.88
C VAL A 177 3.98 -7.01 -8.70
N CYS A 178 2.92 -6.28 -8.34
CA CYS A 178 2.57 -5.00 -8.95
C CYS A 178 3.74 -4.00 -8.92
N ALA A 179 4.38 -3.83 -7.76
CA ALA A 179 5.53 -2.94 -7.60
C ALA A 179 6.76 -3.37 -8.44
N LEU A 180 7.00 -4.68 -8.58
CA LEU A 180 8.07 -5.19 -9.43
C LEU A 180 7.81 -4.88 -10.91
N ILE A 181 6.59 -5.06 -11.39
CA ILE A 181 6.22 -4.77 -12.78
C ILE A 181 6.33 -3.26 -13.07
N ASP A 182 5.84 -2.40 -12.17
CA ASP A 182 5.94 -0.94 -12.28
C ASP A 182 7.40 -0.44 -12.42
N GLU A 183 8.34 -1.08 -11.72
CA GLU A 183 9.77 -0.78 -11.83
C GLU A 183 10.49 -1.53 -12.98
N GLY A 184 9.75 -2.26 -13.82
CA GLY A 184 10.30 -3.00 -14.97
C GLY A 184 11.11 -4.25 -14.59
N ARG A 185 10.94 -4.79 -13.37
CA ARG A 185 11.64 -5.98 -12.86
C ARG A 185 10.84 -7.26 -13.18
N GLY A 186 10.54 -7.46 -14.46
CA GLY A 186 9.66 -8.55 -14.93
C GLY A 186 10.14 -9.95 -14.57
N GLU A 187 11.45 -10.22 -14.66
CA GLU A 187 12.01 -11.53 -14.31
C GLU A 187 11.75 -11.90 -12.84
N GLU A 188 11.97 -10.95 -11.93
CA GLU A 188 11.70 -11.15 -10.50
C GLU A 188 10.21 -11.32 -10.22
N ALA A 189 9.36 -10.55 -10.90
CA ALA A 189 7.91 -10.70 -10.79
C ALA A 189 7.46 -12.11 -11.22
N SER A 190 7.99 -12.61 -12.34
CA SER A 190 7.74 -13.97 -12.83
C SER A 190 8.23 -15.05 -11.85
N GLN A 191 9.37 -14.85 -11.18
CA GLN A 191 9.85 -15.78 -10.15
C GLN A 191 8.90 -15.83 -8.94
N VAL A 192 8.39 -14.68 -8.49
CA VAL A 192 7.42 -14.61 -7.38
C VAL A 192 6.12 -15.31 -7.76
N LEU A 193 5.59 -15.09 -8.96
CA LEU A 193 4.39 -15.77 -9.45
C LEU A 193 4.58 -17.29 -9.53
N LYS A 194 5.71 -17.77 -10.06
CA LYS A 194 6.04 -19.20 -10.10
C LYS A 194 6.13 -19.82 -8.71
N ALA A 195 6.70 -19.10 -7.74
CA ALA A 195 6.77 -19.55 -6.35
C ALA A 195 5.41 -19.55 -5.63
N LYS A 196 4.41 -18.84 -6.17
CA LYS A 196 3.08 -18.66 -5.59
C LYS A 196 1.96 -19.09 -6.55
N LEU A 197 2.20 -20.11 -7.38
CA LEU A 197 1.26 -20.55 -8.41
C LEU A 197 -0.16 -20.82 -7.89
N ASP A 198 -0.28 -21.50 -6.74
CA ASP A 198 -1.58 -21.77 -6.10
C ASP A 198 -2.38 -20.47 -5.81
N ARG A 199 -1.70 -19.35 -5.56
CA ARG A 199 -2.32 -18.05 -5.34
C ARG A 199 -2.73 -17.38 -6.66
N VAL A 200 -2.02 -17.64 -7.75
CA VAL A 200 -2.38 -17.10 -9.07
C VAL A 200 -3.75 -17.62 -9.50
N ASP A 201 -4.08 -18.87 -9.17
CA ASP A 201 -5.38 -19.47 -9.47
C ASP A 201 -6.52 -18.99 -8.56
N THR A 202 -6.24 -18.16 -7.56
CA THR A 202 -7.24 -17.68 -6.58
C THR A 202 -7.30 -16.17 -6.43
N SER A 203 -6.24 -15.44 -6.82
CA SER A 203 -6.19 -13.97 -6.79
C SER A 203 -6.26 -13.40 -8.21
N ALA A 204 -7.32 -12.65 -8.51
CA ALA A 204 -7.46 -11.94 -9.78
C ALA A 204 -6.27 -11.00 -10.06
N ILE A 205 -5.75 -10.32 -9.03
CA ILE A 205 -4.65 -9.36 -9.16
C ILE A 205 -3.39 -10.06 -9.71
N LEU A 206 -2.93 -11.12 -9.04
CA LEU A 206 -1.80 -11.93 -9.52
C LEU A 206 -2.05 -12.54 -10.91
N ALA A 207 -3.28 -12.99 -11.21
CA ALA A 207 -3.61 -13.53 -12.52
C ALA A 207 -3.49 -12.46 -13.62
N TYR A 208 -3.99 -11.24 -13.41
CA TYR A 208 -3.81 -10.15 -14.37
C TYR A 208 -2.35 -9.68 -14.47
N CYS A 209 -1.58 -9.70 -13.37
CA CYS A 209 -0.14 -9.47 -13.42
C CYS A 209 0.57 -10.54 -14.28
N GLN A 210 0.15 -11.80 -14.20
CA GLN A 210 0.65 -12.85 -15.09
C GLN A 210 0.33 -12.55 -16.54
N VAL A 211 -0.93 -12.19 -16.87
CA VAL A 211 -1.32 -11.81 -18.25
C VAL A 211 -0.39 -10.74 -18.81
N LEU A 212 -0.13 -9.69 -18.03
CA LEU A 212 0.72 -8.60 -18.45
C LEU A 212 2.17 -9.05 -18.69
N LEU A 213 2.72 -9.88 -17.81
CA LEU A 213 4.08 -10.41 -17.97
C LEU A 213 4.20 -11.33 -19.19
N GLU A 214 3.25 -12.23 -19.40
CA GLU A 214 3.22 -13.11 -20.58
C GLU A 214 3.06 -12.27 -21.86
N TYR A 215 2.23 -11.22 -21.83
CA TYR A 215 2.08 -10.29 -22.96
C TYR A 215 3.39 -9.55 -23.26
N ILE A 216 4.08 -9.04 -22.23
CA ILE A 216 5.37 -8.37 -22.39
C ILE A 216 6.40 -9.34 -22.97
N SER A 217 6.46 -10.57 -22.44
CA SER A 217 7.37 -11.62 -22.92
C SER A 217 7.13 -11.93 -24.39
N TRP A 218 5.86 -12.07 -24.80
CA TRP A 218 5.46 -12.41 -26.17
C TRP A 218 5.56 -11.26 -27.17
N GLU A 219 4.88 -10.14 -26.93
CA GLU A 219 4.70 -9.08 -27.93
C GLU A 219 5.78 -7.99 -27.83
N VAL A 220 6.31 -7.73 -26.64
CA VAL A 220 7.25 -6.61 -26.41
C VAL A 220 8.70 -7.07 -26.47
N LEU A 221 9.02 -8.22 -25.86
CA LEU A 221 10.36 -8.78 -25.79
C LEU A 221 10.62 -9.89 -26.82
N GLU A 222 9.56 -10.47 -27.38
CA GLU A 222 9.63 -11.57 -28.36
C GLU A 222 10.49 -12.75 -27.86
N GLU A 223 10.32 -13.13 -26.59
CA GLU A 223 11.09 -14.21 -25.97
C GLU A 223 10.80 -15.57 -26.62
N SER A 224 11.82 -16.41 -26.78
CA SER A 224 11.72 -17.64 -27.58
C SER A 224 10.75 -18.70 -27.05
N ASP A 225 10.44 -18.66 -25.75
CA ASP A 225 9.54 -19.57 -25.05
C ASP A 225 8.15 -18.98 -24.79
N SER A 226 7.88 -17.78 -25.33
CA SER A 226 6.61 -17.07 -25.19
C SER A 226 5.69 -17.27 -26.41
N SER A 227 4.38 -17.19 -26.21
CA SER A 227 3.41 -17.24 -27.31
C SER A 227 2.08 -16.57 -26.96
N GLU A 228 1.33 -16.13 -27.98
CA GLU A 228 -0.02 -15.55 -27.80
C GLU A 228 -0.97 -16.51 -27.07
N GLU A 229 -0.82 -17.82 -27.30
CA GLU A 229 -1.62 -18.86 -26.64
C GLU A 229 -1.42 -18.86 -25.12
N LEU A 230 -0.18 -18.66 -24.65
CA LEU A 230 0.12 -18.57 -23.21
C LEU A 230 -0.54 -17.33 -22.60
N VAL A 231 -0.46 -16.18 -23.29
CA VAL A 231 -1.14 -14.96 -22.85
C VAL A 231 -2.66 -15.16 -22.79
N ARG A 232 -3.24 -15.83 -23.80
CA ARG A 232 -4.68 -16.11 -23.85
C ARG A 232 -5.12 -17.08 -22.75
N GLU A 233 -4.32 -18.10 -22.45
CA GLU A 233 -4.58 -19.02 -21.35
C GLU A 233 -4.56 -18.30 -19.99
N ALA A 234 -3.52 -17.49 -19.74
CA ALA A 234 -3.44 -16.66 -18.55
C ALA A 234 -4.64 -15.69 -18.47
N PHE A 235 -5.05 -15.09 -19.59
CA PHE A 235 -6.17 -14.16 -19.64
C PHE A 235 -7.50 -14.86 -19.33
N HIS A 236 -7.73 -16.06 -19.87
CA HIS A 236 -8.92 -16.84 -19.52
C HIS A 236 -8.96 -17.22 -18.03
N ASN A 237 -7.81 -17.46 -17.39
CA ASN A 237 -7.76 -17.68 -15.95
C ASN A 237 -8.15 -16.41 -15.18
N ALA A 238 -7.49 -15.28 -15.49
CA ALA A 238 -7.74 -13.99 -14.87
C ALA A 238 -9.21 -13.53 -15.04
N PHE A 239 -9.78 -13.73 -16.23
CA PHE A 239 -11.16 -13.38 -16.54
C PHE A 239 -12.18 -14.17 -15.72
N LYS A 240 -11.92 -15.46 -15.43
CA LYS A 240 -12.79 -16.26 -14.57
C LYS A 240 -12.82 -15.74 -13.13
N LEU A 241 -11.68 -15.22 -12.65
CA LEU A 241 -11.55 -14.70 -11.30
C LEU A 241 -12.21 -13.33 -11.15
N ASN A 242 -11.95 -12.42 -12.07
CA ASN A 242 -12.61 -11.12 -12.11
C ASN A 242 -12.75 -10.60 -13.55
N PRO A 243 -13.92 -10.75 -14.18
CA PRO A 243 -14.12 -10.30 -15.56
C PRO A 243 -14.27 -8.77 -15.67
N PHE A 244 -14.58 -8.07 -14.58
CA PHE A 244 -14.78 -6.63 -14.59
C PHE A 244 -13.47 -5.86 -14.84
N ILE A 245 -12.33 -6.42 -14.41
CA ILE A 245 -11.00 -5.86 -14.70
C ILE A 245 -10.74 -5.83 -16.21
N ALA A 246 -11.02 -6.91 -16.94
CA ALA A 246 -10.86 -6.93 -18.39
C ALA A 246 -11.68 -5.83 -19.09
N VAL A 247 -12.93 -5.63 -18.65
CA VAL A 247 -13.78 -4.56 -19.17
C VAL A 247 -13.19 -3.18 -18.87
N PHE A 248 -12.70 -2.97 -17.65
CA PHE A 248 -12.02 -1.73 -17.29
C PHE A 248 -10.81 -1.49 -18.19
N LEU A 249 -9.92 -2.48 -18.34
CA LEU A 249 -8.71 -2.34 -19.15
C LEU A 249 -9.04 -2.02 -20.62
N ALA A 250 -10.02 -2.71 -21.20
CA ALA A 250 -10.46 -2.47 -22.57
C ALA A 250 -11.06 -1.07 -22.77
N ALA A 251 -11.80 -0.56 -21.78
CA ALA A 251 -12.51 0.72 -21.83
C ALA A 251 -11.86 1.81 -20.97
N HIS A 252 -10.56 1.70 -20.67
CA HIS A 252 -9.88 2.45 -19.62
C HIS A 252 -10.04 3.97 -19.73
N GLU A 253 -10.09 4.54 -20.93
CA GLU A 253 -10.30 5.98 -21.15
C GLU A 253 -11.61 6.46 -20.50
N THR A 254 -12.74 5.80 -20.79
CA THR A 254 -14.04 6.15 -20.20
C THR A 254 -14.12 5.86 -18.71
N PHE A 255 -13.47 4.79 -18.25
CA PHE A 255 -13.40 4.49 -16.82
C PHE A 255 -12.61 5.55 -16.06
N LEU A 256 -11.51 6.07 -16.61
CA LEU A 256 -10.74 7.15 -15.98
C LEU A 256 -11.50 8.48 -15.95
N GLU A 257 -12.48 8.70 -16.81
CA GLU A 257 -13.36 9.87 -16.79
C GLU A 257 -14.48 9.77 -15.74
N VAL A 258 -15.01 8.56 -15.52
CA VAL A 258 -16.20 8.35 -14.68
C VAL A 258 -15.86 7.93 -13.25
N VAL A 259 -14.80 7.14 -13.07
CA VAL A 259 -14.48 6.52 -11.79
C VAL A 259 -13.77 7.52 -10.89
N GLU A 260 -14.47 7.96 -9.86
CA GLU A 260 -13.96 8.83 -8.80
C GLU A 260 -13.90 8.09 -7.44
N TYR A 261 -13.20 8.67 -6.46
CA TYR A 261 -13.15 8.20 -5.06
C TYR A 261 -12.58 6.79 -4.83
N VAL A 262 -11.82 6.24 -5.78
CA VAL A 262 -11.20 4.91 -5.62
C VAL A 262 -10.25 4.84 -4.43
N ASP A 263 -9.56 5.94 -4.13
CA ASP A 263 -8.64 6.07 -2.99
C ASP A 263 -9.35 5.86 -1.64
N GLU A 264 -10.67 5.95 -1.58
CA GLU A 264 -11.48 5.72 -0.38
C GLU A 264 -11.81 4.24 -0.17
N ILE A 265 -11.62 3.39 -1.20
CA ILE A 265 -11.83 1.94 -1.13
C ILE A 265 -10.64 1.31 -0.38
N THR A 266 -10.76 1.25 0.94
CA THR A 266 -9.70 0.73 1.81
C THR A 266 -9.45 -0.77 1.65
N ARG A 267 -10.51 -1.57 1.41
CA ARG A 267 -10.39 -3.00 1.10
C ARG A 267 -11.66 -3.51 0.40
N PRO A 268 -11.55 -4.15 -0.77
CA PRO A 268 -12.70 -4.78 -1.41
C PRO A 268 -13.23 -5.90 -0.50
N MET A 269 -14.54 -5.92 -0.26
CA MET A 269 -15.16 -6.90 0.65
C MET A 269 -15.25 -8.32 0.05
N LYS A 270 -15.14 -8.44 -1.29
CA LYS A 270 -15.40 -9.66 -2.02
C LYS A 270 -14.45 -9.77 -3.22
N SER A 271 -13.77 -10.90 -3.36
CA SER A 271 -12.99 -11.22 -4.56
C SER A 271 -13.89 -11.37 -5.79
N GLY A 272 -13.42 -10.92 -6.95
CA GLY A 272 -14.21 -10.90 -8.19
C GLY A 272 -15.26 -9.78 -8.25
N SER A 273 -15.15 -8.75 -7.40
CA SER A 273 -16.07 -7.61 -7.36
C SER A 273 -15.61 -6.45 -8.24
N ILE A 274 -16.53 -5.51 -8.49
CA ILE A 274 -16.27 -4.22 -9.10
C ILE A 274 -15.34 -3.37 -8.21
N ASP A 275 -15.48 -3.47 -6.89
CA ASP A 275 -14.59 -2.81 -5.93
C ASP A 275 -13.13 -3.27 -6.10
N GLU A 276 -12.92 -4.58 -6.20
CA GLU A 276 -11.60 -5.16 -6.46
C GLU A 276 -11.06 -4.69 -7.81
N CYS A 277 -11.93 -4.62 -8.83
CA CYS A 277 -11.56 -4.08 -10.14
C CYS A 277 -11.09 -2.63 -10.06
N PHE A 278 -11.80 -1.76 -9.36
CA PHE A 278 -11.42 -0.35 -9.21
C PHE A 278 -10.11 -0.20 -8.45
N VAL A 279 -9.93 -0.93 -7.33
CA VAL A 279 -8.69 -0.89 -6.56
C VAL A 279 -7.50 -1.39 -7.37
N TYR A 280 -7.68 -2.47 -8.15
CA TYR A 280 -6.62 -2.96 -9.04
C TYR A 280 -6.26 -1.92 -10.10
N ALA A 281 -7.26 -1.38 -10.79
CA ALA A 281 -7.07 -0.45 -11.88
C ALA A 281 -6.47 0.88 -11.40
N SER A 282 -6.92 1.46 -10.29
CA SER A 282 -6.36 2.73 -9.79
C SER A 282 -4.86 2.64 -9.48
N LYS A 283 -4.42 1.47 -9.02
CA LYS A 283 -3.01 1.21 -8.70
C LYS A 283 -2.17 0.83 -9.93
N ASN A 284 -2.74 0.06 -10.86
CA ASN A 284 -1.95 -0.64 -11.90
C ASN A 284 -2.24 -0.23 -13.34
N ILE A 285 -3.26 0.61 -13.60
CA ILE A 285 -3.65 0.96 -14.97
C ILE A 285 -2.52 1.65 -15.74
N GLY A 286 -1.66 2.41 -15.05
CA GLY A 286 -0.53 3.09 -15.68
C GLY A 286 0.38 2.13 -16.44
N VAL A 287 0.72 0.99 -15.82
CA VAL A 287 1.58 -0.03 -16.43
C VAL A 287 0.93 -0.64 -17.68
N TRP A 288 -0.39 -0.86 -17.65
CA TRP A 288 -1.14 -1.37 -18.81
C TRP A 288 -1.17 -0.36 -19.97
N ILE A 289 -1.36 0.93 -19.67
CA ILE A 289 -1.35 2.01 -20.66
C ILE A 289 0.04 2.19 -21.27
N ASP A 290 1.08 2.10 -20.43
CA ASP A 290 2.48 2.25 -20.86
C ASP A 290 2.98 1.04 -21.67
N THR A 291 2.32 -0.12 -21.52
CA THR A 291 2.63 -1.33 -22.29
C THR A 291 1.94 -1.29 -23.66
N VAL A 292 2.73 -1.11 -24.71
CA VAL A 292 2.23 -0.90 -26.08
C VAL A 292 1.27 -2.01 -26.51
N GLY A 293 0.04 -1.61 -26.86
CA GLY A 293 -0.99 -2.49 -27.41
C GLY A 293 -1.70 -3.39 -26.38
N ALA A 294 -1.28 -3.41 -25.11
CA ALA A 294 -1.82 -4.35 -24.13
C ALA A 294 -3.32 -4.17 -23.88
N CYS A 295 -3.79 -2.94 -23.63
CA CYS A 295 -5.22 -2.65 -23.46
C CYS A 295 -6.05 -2.98 -24.72
N ALA A 296 -5.50 -2.70 -25.92
CA ALA A 296 -6.17 -2.99 -27.18
C ALA A 296 -6.29 -4.50 -27.42
N TRP A 297 -5.25 -5.26 -27.08
CA TRP A 297 -5.26 -6.72 -27.12
C TRP A 297 -6.31 -7.30 -26.16
N ILE A 298 -6.40 -6.79 -24.93
CA ILE A 298 -7.47 -7.17 -23.98
C ILE A 298 -8.86 -6.90 -24.59
N GLY A 299 -9.07 -5.72 -25.20
CA GLY A 299 -10.35 -5.40 -25.86
C GLY A 299 -10.70 -6.37 -26.99
N LYS A 300 -9.71 -6.74 -27.82
CA LYS A 300 -9.86 -7.73 -28.89
C LYS A 300 -10.24 -9.10 -28.34
N GLU A 301 -9.57 -9.61 -27.31
CA GLU A 301 -9.88 -10.92 -26.72
C GLU A 301 -11.20 -10.89 -25.96
N LEU A 302 -11.53 -9.80 -25.27
CA LEU A 302 -12.79 -9.60 -24.55
C LEU A 302 -14.00 -9.69 -25.49
N SER A 303 -13.88 -9.18 -26.73
CA SER A 303 -14.94 -9.26 -27.75
C SER A 303 -15.34 -10.70 -28.12
N LYS A 304 -14.47 -11.67 -27.84
CA LYS A 304 -14.70 -13.11 -28.09
C LYS A 304 -15.30 -13.83 -26.88
N LEU A 305 -15.31 -13.18 -25.72
CA LEU A 305 -15.80 -13.73 -24.47
C LEU A 305 -17.23 -13.26 -24.15
N PRO A 306 -17.96 -13.97 -23.27
CA PRO A 306 -19.27 -13.52 -22.81
C PRO A 306 -19.18 -12.16 -22.13
N THR A 307 -20.05 -11.22 -22.51
CA THR A 307 -20.11 -9.90 -21.89
C THR A 307 -20.46 -10.01 -20.40
N PRO A 308 -19.62 -9.49 -19.50
CA PRO A 308 -19.91 -9.52 -18.06
C PRO A 308 -21.13 -8.64 -17.76
N ILE A 309 -22.11 -9.19 -17.03
CA ILE A 309 -23.29 -8.45 -16.59
C ILE A 309 -23.09 -8.07 -15.13
N ALA A 310 -22.79 -6.80 -14.88
CA ALA A 310 -22.69 -6.25 -13.53
C ALA A 310 -24.06 -6.20 -12.84
N THR A 311 -24.14 -6.70 -11.62
CA THR A 311 -25.34 -6.67 -10.79
C THR A 311 -25.06 -6.10 -9.39
N LYS A 312 -26.12 -5.87 -8.61
CA LYS A 312 -26.00 -5.45 -7.19
C LYS A 312 -25.22 -6.42 -6.30
N LYS A 313 -24.95 -7.65 -6.75
CA LYS A 313 -24.15 -8.64 -5.99
C LYS A 313 -22.64 -8.49 -6.21
N ASP A 314 -22.26 -7.66 -7.17
CA ASP A 314 -20.88 -7.54 -7.65
C ASP A 314 -20.22 -6.26 -7.15
N ALA A 315 -20.97 -5.39 -6.47
CA ALA A 315 -20.46 -4.18 -5.83
C ALA A 315 -20.86 -4.12 -4.36
N SER A 316 -20.01 -3.53 -3.51
CA SER A 316 -20.36 -3.27 -2.11
C SER A 316 -21.29 -2.05 -1.94
N ASP A 317 -21.23 -1.10 -2.87
CA ASP A 317 -22.03 0.12 -2.89
C ASP A 317 -22.73 0.28 -4.26
N GLU A 318 -23.95 0.81 -4.24
CA GLU A 318 -24.72 1.16 -5.44
C GLU A 318 -24.02 2.27 -6.25
N MET A 319 -23.24 3.14 -5.59
CA MET A 319 -22.40 4.13 -6.26
C MET A 319 -21.36 3.48 -7.18
N TYR A 320 -20.66 2.44 -6.72
CA TYR A 320 -19.63 1.75 -7.52
C TYR A 320 -20.25 1.04 -8.73
N LEU A 321 -21.41 0.42 -8.53
CA LEU A 321 -22.18 -0.17 -9.64
C LEU A 321 -22.64 0.89 -10.65
N GLY A 322 -23.11 2.04 -10.17
CA GLY A 322 -23.50 3.17 -11.00
C GLY A 322 -22.35 3.69 -11.86
N MET A 323 -21.19 3.94 -11.25
CA MET A 323 -19.97 4.36 -11.98
C MET A 323 -19.55 3.32 -13.03
N TYR A 324 -19.58 2.03 -12.68
CA TYR A 324 -19.26 0.96 -13.61
C TYR A 324 -20.19 0.96 -14.83
N HIS A 325 -21.51 1.02 -14.62
CA HIS A 325 -22.46 1.08 -15.72
C HIS A 325 -22.30 2.33 -16.57
N SER A 326 -22.11 3.50 -15.94
CA SER A 326 -21.90 4.75 -16.67
C SER A 326 -20.66 4.71 -17.56
N ALA A 327 -19.54 4.15 -17.08
CA ALA A 327 -18.33 3.98 -17.88
C ALA A 327 -18.55 3.02 -19.07
N VAL A 328 -19.20 1.88 -18.82
CA VAL A 328 -19.49 0.88 -19.87
C VAL A 328 -20.41 1.44 -20.95
N GLU A 329 -21.47 2.17 -20.58
CA GLU A 329 -22.38 2.77 -21.56
C GLU A 329 -21.69 3.89 -22.34
N MET A 330 -20.91 4.74 -21.68
CA MET A 330 -20.12 5.77 -22.36
C MET A 330 -19.15 5.16 -23.38
N HIS A 331 -18.50 4.05 -23.06
CA HIS A 331 -17.60 3.35 -23.98
C HIS A 331 -18.34 2.81 -25.21
N LYS A 332 -19.54 2.23 -25.02
CA LYS A 332 -20.37 1.75 -26.13
C LYS A 332 -20.78 2.90 -27.05
N GLU A 333 -21.22 4.03 -26.49
CA GLU A 333 -21.59 5.22 -27.26
C GLU A 333 -20.40 5.74 -28.09
N GLN A 334 -19.20 5.79 -27.51
CA GLN A 334 -17.98 6.19 -28.22
C GLN A 334 -17.62 5.21 -29.34
N ALA A 335 -17.75 3.90 -29.10
CA ALA A 335 -17.49 2.87 -30.10
C ALA A 335 -18.48 2.95 -31.27
N GLU A 336 -19.77 3.21 -31.01
CA GLU A 336 -20.80 3.38 -32.03
C GLU A 336 -20.54 4.61 -32.90
N LEU A 337 -20.17 5.75 -32.29
CA LEU A 337 -19.80 6.97 -33.02
C LEU A 337 -18.57 6.78 -33.90
N SER A 338 -17.56 6.04 -33.42
CA SER A 338 -16.35 5.78 -34.19
C SER A 338 -16.57 4.87 -35.41
N ASN A 339 -17.57 4.00 -35.35
CA ASN A 339 -17.94 3.13 -36.47
C ASN A 339 -18.75 3.86 -37.55
N ASP A 340 -19.54 4.88 -37.20
CA ASP A 340 -20.37 5.64 -38.17
C ASP A 340 -19.56 6.66 -39.00
N ASP A 341 -18.36 7.05 -38.52
CA ASP A 341 -17.42 7.93 -39.22
C ASP A 341 -16.47 7.19 -40.20
N SER A 342 -16.61 5.87 -40.35
CA SER A 342 -15.86 5.11 -41.36
C SER A 342 -16.43 5.36 -42.77
N PRO A 343 -15.62 5.75 -43.78
CA PRO A 343 -16.12 5.98 -45.12
C PRO A 343 -16.71 4.68 -45.66
N LYS A 344 -17.98 4.73 -46.07
CA LYS A 344 -18.56 3.68 -46.91
C LYS A 344 -17.90 3.77 -48.28
N ASP A 345 -16.83 3.00 -48.47
CA ASP A 345 -16.25 2.73 -49.79
C ASP A 345 -17.19 1.87 -50.66
#